data_AF-A0A1F8TIR4-F1
#
_entry.id   AF-A0A1F8TIR4-F1
#
_cell.length_a   1.000
_cell.length_b   1.000
_cell.length_c   1.000
_cell.angle_alpha   90.00
_cell.angle_beta   90.00
_cell.angle_gamma   90.00
#
_symmetry.space_group_name_H-M   'P 1'
#
loop_
_entity.id
_entity.type
_entity.pdbx_description
1 polymer ?
#
loop_
_entity_poly.entity_id
_entity_poly.type
_entity_poly.pdbx_seq_one_letter_code
_entity_poly.pdbx_strand_id
1 'polypeptide(L)'
;MGERAQIVMQVVVVLAVLAAAVAGIVYSVTTVPPPVAGRTIAPPDASLIASTLRSPTATPAPTAPPTPTPTFATLPPSPSPTPTLGPIELLDYTNNGRLYTGVVAPVGTVFVAPFDARVEVIVYQYLDGEPRTGTDVPGVPSYPYVVLNAGDQILKFRPGALEEDTEVLVQASRVSAGDPLFRVIGDGPSSWHDFYDATVGAQVIVSLTRSDEVTDLDAKPHIKAR
;
A
#
# COMPACT_ATOMS: atom_id res chain seq x y z
N MET A 1 54.34 16.50 3.80
CA MET A 1 53.00 16.66 3.19
C MET A 1 52.17 17.50 4.14
N GLY A 2 52.01 18.78 3.81
CA GLY A 2 51.63 19.81 4.78
C GLY A 2 50.12 19.99 4.91
N GLU A 3 49.72 20.34 6.13
CA GLU A 3 48.41 20.82 6.63
C GLU A 3 47.51 21.55 5.61
N ARG A 4 48.12 22.23 4.63
CA ARG A 4 47.43 22.89 3.51
C ARG A 4 46.68 21.93 2.58
N ALA A 5 47.11 20.69 2.42
CA ALA A 5 46.42 19.70 1.60
C ALA A 5 45.13 19.17 2.27
N GLN A 6 45.10 19.13 3.60
CA GLN A 6 43.96 18.65 4.38
C GLN A 6 42.85 19.70 4.48
N ILE A 7 43.22 20.98 4.55
CA ILE A 7 42.28 22.11 4.54
C ILE A 7 41.61 22.24 3.16
N VAL A 8 42.36 22.07 2.05
CA VAL A 8 41.79 22.13 0.70
C VAL A 8 40.78 20.99 0.48
N MET A 9 41.05 19.79 1.00
CA MET A 9 40.11 18.66 0.87
C MET A 9 38.82 18.86 1.67
N GLN A 10 38.88 19.42 2.88
CA GLN A 10 37.68 19.72 3.68
C GLN A 10 36.81 20.82 3.05
N VAL A 11 37.41 21.84 2.44
CA VAL A 11 36.65 22.91 1.76
C VAL A 11 35.91 22.39 0.53
N VAL A 12 36.50 21.44 -0.22
CA VAL A 12 35.85 20.81 -1.39
C VAL A 12 34.64 19.97 -0.99
N VAL A 13 34.72 19.22 0.13
CA VAL A 13 33.59 18.41 0.63
C VAL A 13 32.44 19.29 1.12
N VAL A 14 32.72 20.39 1.83
CA VAL A 14 31.67 21.30 2.30
C VAL A 14 30.98 22.03 1.14
N LEU A 15 31.72 22.42 0.09
CA LEU A 15 31.13 23.02 -1.11
C LEU A 15 30.30 22.03 -1.92
N ALA A 16 30.69 20.75 -1.98
CA ALA A 16 29.93 19.72 -2.70
C ALA A 16 28.59 19.39 -2.00
N VAL A 17 28.57 19.35 -0.67
CA VAL A 17 27.33 19.10 0.10
C VAL A 17 26.37 20.29 0.01
N LEU A 18 26.88 21.53 -0.03
CA LEU A 18 26.04 22.72 -0.15
C LEU A 18 25.40 22.86 -1.55
N ALA A 19 26.11 22.45 -2.62
CA ALA A 19 25.57 22.46 -3.98
C ALA A 19 24.44 21.42 -4.17
N ALA A 20 24.54 20.25 -3.54
CA ALA A 20 23.48 19.24 -3.57
C ALA A 20 22.22 19.69 -2.80
N ALA A 21 22.38 20.44 -1.70
CA ALA A 21 21.25 20.94 -0.92
C ALA A 21 20.46 22.05 -1.64
N VAL A 22 21.10 22.88 -2.48
CA VAL A 22 20.42 23.96 -3.22
C VAL A 22 19.72 23.43 -4.48
N ALA A 23 20.26 22.39 -5.14
CA ALA A 23 19.57 21.75 -6.27
C ALA A 23 18.29 21.01 -5.84
N GLY A 24 18.24 20.47 -4.61
CA GLY A 24 17.07 19.79 -4.07
C GLY A 24 15.88 20.72 -3.73
N ILE A 25 16.13 22.01 -3.48
CA ILE A 25 15.08 22.96 -3.05
C ILE A 25 14.41 23.67 -4.26
N VAL A 26 15.09 23.75 -5.41
CA VAL A 26 14.53 24.43 -6.60
C VAL A 26 13.53 23.54 -7.37
N TYR A 27 13.52 22.23 -7.15
CA TYR A 27 12.59 21.31 -7.83
C TYR A 27 11.24 21.09 -7.11
N SER A 28 10.98 21.76 -5.98
CA SER A 28 9.72 21.59 -5.24
C SER A 28 8.65 22.65 -5.53
N VAL A 29 8.82 23.47 -6.58
CA VAL A 29 7.82 24.48 -6.96
C VAL A 29 7.41 24.25 -8.41
N THR A 30 6.09 24.13 -8.62
CA THR A 30 5.34 24.00 -9.88
C THR A 30 5.28 22.63 -10.58
N THR A 31 4.41 21.75 -10.06
CA THR A 31 3.52 20.97 -10.93
C THR A 31 2.08 21.07 -10.43
N VAL A 32 1.35 22.04 -10.99
CA VAL A 32 -0.12 22.06 -10.94
C VAL A 32 -0.60 20.88 -11.79
N PRO A 33 -1.36 19.91 -11.26
CA PRO A 33 -1.94 18.87 -12.10
C PRO A 33 -3.01 19.48 -13.03
N PRO A 34 -3.07 19.09 -14.31
CA PRO A 34 -4.10 19.56 -15.23
C PRO A 34 -5.49 19.02 -14.80
N PRO A 35 -6.59 19.77 -15.07
CA PRO A 35 -7.93 19.27 -14.79
C PRO A 35 -8.27 18.13 -15.75
N VAL A 36 -8.35 16.90 -15.23
CA VAL A 36 -8.85 15.75 -15.99
C VAL A 36 -10.36 15.88 -16.06
N ALA A 37 -10.85 16.17 -17.27
CA ALA A 37 -12.25 16.09 -17.63
C ALA A 37 -12.80 14.70 -17.34
N GLY A 38 -13.94 14.65 -16.64
CA GLY A 38 -14.59 13.41 -16.22
C GLY A 38 -14.92 12.49 -17.38
N ARG A 39 -14.62 11.21 -17.20
CA ARG A 39 -15.24 10.12 -17.95
C ARG A 39 -15.83 9.13 -16.95
N THR A 40 -17.13 9.23 -16.74
CA THR A 40 -17.93 8.24 -16.05
C THR A 40 -17.85 6.93 -16.84
N ILE A 41 -17.26 5.89 -16.24
CA ILE A 41 -17.41 4.52 -16.71
C ILE A 41 -18.41 3.86 -15.78
N ALA A 42 -19.63 3.69 -16.28
CA ALA A 42 -20.66 2.88 -15.67
C ALA A 42 -20.26 1.38 -15.71
N PRO A 43 -20.71 0.56 -14.73
CA PRO A 43 -20.47 -0.88 -14.73
C PRO A 43 -21.15 -1.57 -15.93
N PRO A 44 -20.60 -2.68 -16.47
CA PRO A 44 -21.25 -3.40 -17.55
C PRO A 44 -22.48 -4.15 -17.05
N ASP A 45 -23.65 -3.66 -17.46
CA ASP A 45 -24.89 -4.43 -17.48
C ASP A 45 -24.76 -5.59 -18.48
N ALA A 46 -24.72 -6.81 -17.97
CA ALA A 46 -24.91 -8.01 -18.76
C ALA A 46 -26.41 -8.25 -18.97
N SER A 47 -26.97 -7.74 -20.08
CA SER A 47 -28.25 -8.22 -20.62
C SER A 47 -28.37 -7.93 -22.11
N LEU A 48 -27.99 -8.91 -22.92
CA LEU A 48 -28.47 -9.17 -24.28
C LEU A 48 -28.56 -10.70 -24.35
N ILE A 49 -29.68 -11.33 -24.74
CA ILE A 49 -30.21 -11.58 -26.10
C ILE A 49 -31.73 -11.87 -25.90
N ALA A 50 -32.73 -11.41 -26.67
CA ALA A 50 -32.87 -11.59 -28.12
C ALA A 50 -33.98 -10.75 -28.81
N SER A 51 -33.62 -10.31 -30.02
CA SER A 51 -34.35 -10.26 -31.32
C SER A 51 -35.77 -9.68 -31.50
N THR A 52 -35.78 -8.47 -32.08
CA THR A 52 -36.50 -7.97 -33.28
C THR A 52 -37.70 -8.72 -33.89
N LEU A 53 -38.82 -8.00 -34.13
CA LEU A 53 -39.44 -7.78 -35.46
C LEU A 53 -40.60 -6.74 -35.45
N ARG A 54 -40.95 -6.27 -36.65
CA ARG A 54 -41.59 -5.00 -37.06
C ARG A 54 -43.12 -4.86 -36.78
N SER A 55 -43.58 -3.61 -36.74
CA SER A 55 -45.00 -3.15 -36.79
C SER A 55 -45.67 -3.49 -38.15
N PRO A 56 -47.02 -3.64 -38.25
CA PRO A 56 -47.92 -2.48 -38.30
C PRO A 56 -49.32 -2.63 -37.63
N THR A 57 -49.99 -1.47 -37.50
CA THR A 57 -51.33 -1.12 -36.97
C THR A 57 -52.55 -1.90 -37.52
N ALA A 58 -53.51 -2.26 -36.65
CA ALA A 58 -54.98 -2.17 -36.87
C ALA A 58 -55.83 -2.46 -35.59
N THR A 59 -56.65 -1.46 -35.20
CA THR A 59 -58.05 -1.43 -34.64
C THR A 59 -58.58 -2.49 -33.62
N PRO A 60 -59.41 -2.10 -32.60
CA PRO A 60 -59.60 -2.85 -31.36
C PRO A 60 -60.85 -3.75 -31.30
N ALA A 61 -60.83 -4.77 -30.43
CA ALA A 61 -61.99 -5.59 -30.02
C ALA A 61 -61.81 -6.10 -28.57
N PRO A 62 -62.91 -6.47 -27.86
CA PRO A 62 -63.13 -6.10 -26.46
C PRO A 62 -62.53 -7.02 -25.38
N THR A 63 -62.34 -6.39 -24.23
CA THR A 63 -61.83 -6.83 -22.92
C THR A 63 -62.32 -8.20 -22.44
N ALA A 64 -61.36 -9.06 -22.10
CA ALA A 64 -61.54 -10.16 -21.14
C ALA A 64 -60.88 -9.78 -19.79
N PRO A 65 -61.43 -10.19 -18.64
CA PRO A 65 -60.95 -9.79 -17.32
C PRO A 65 -59.56 -10.39 -17.02
N PRO A 66 -58.66 -9.67 -16.32
CA PRO A 66 -57.32 -10.15 -16.04
C PRO A 66 -57.35 -11.28 -15.01
N THR A 67 -56.70 -12.39 -15.35
CA THR A 67 -56.33 -13.46 -14.42
C THR A 67 -55.26 -12.93 -13.44
N PRO A 68 -55.36 -13.16 -12.13
CA PRO A 68 -54.34 -12.71 -11.18
C PRO A 68 -53.02 -13.45 -11.43
N THR A 69 -51.98 -12.70 -11.82
CA THR A 69 -50.60 -13.21 -11.89
C THR A 69 -50.03 -13.32 -10.48
N PRO A 70 -49.47 -14.45 -10.05
CA PRO A 70 -48.80 -14.53 -8.76
C PRO A 70 -47.53 -13.68 -8.77
N THR A 71 -47.52 -12.61 -7.96
CA THR A 71 -46.31 -11.85 -7.65
C THR A 71 -45.41 -12.72 -6.78
N PHE A 72 -44.35 -13.29 -7.37
CA PHE A 72 -43.27 -13.87 -6.59
C PHE A 72 -42.50 -12.72 -5.92
N ALA A 73 -42.60 -12.63 -4.60
CA ALA A 73 -41.78 -11.71 -3.81
C ALA A 73 -40.31 -12.11 -3.95
N THR A 74 -39.49 -11.23 -4.54
CA THR A 74 -38.04 -11.36 -4.52
C THR A 74 -37.56 -11.28 -3.07
N LEU A 75 -37.10 -12.39 -2.51
CA LEU A 75 -36.47 -12.39 -1.19
C LEU A 75 -35.18 -11.54 -1.27
N PRO A 76 -34.90 -10.70 -0.26
CA PRO A 76 -33.67 -9.93 -0.22
C PRO A 76 -32.45 -10.89 -0.24
N PRO A 77 -31.33 -10.50 -0.88
CA PRO A 77 -30.14 -11.34 -0.89
C PRO A 77 -29.72 -11.62 0.55
N SER A 78 -29.58 -12.91 0.88
CA SER A 78 -29.02 -13.34 2.16
C SER A 78 -27.64 -12.68 2.33
N PRO A 79 -27.34 -12.07 3.49
CA PRO A 79 -25.99 -11.56 3.73
C PRO A 79 -25.01 -12.73 3.60
N SER A 80 -24.08 -12.62 2.66
CA SER A 80 -22.95 -13.54 2.58
C SER A 80 -22.16 -13.42 3.89
N PRO A 81 -21.78 -14.53 4.55
CA PRO A 81 -20.98 -14.44 5.76
C PRO A 81 -19.67 -13.71 5.45
N THR A 82 -19.36 -12.67 6.24
CA THR A 82 -18.05 -12.03 6.21
C THR A 82 -16.99 -13.10 6.49
N PRO A 83 -15.96 -13.27 5.64
CA PRO A 83 -14.93 -14.26 5.90
C PRO A 83 -14.27 -13.95 7.25
N THR A 84 -14.23 -14.95 8.13
CA THR A 84 -13.53 -14.85 9.41
C THR A 84 -12.03 -14.76 9.11
N LEU A 85 -11.41 -13.63 9.46
CA LEU A 85 -9.97 -13.44 9.38
C LEU A 85 -9.27 -14.47 10.27
N GLY A 86 -8.30 -15.19 9.69
CA GLY A 86 -7.42 -16.09 10.45
C GLY A 86 -6.52 -15.33 11.43
N PRO A 87 -5.88 -16.02 12.39
CA PRO A 87 -4.93 -15.39 13.29
C PRO A 87 -3.67 -14.93 12.53
N ILE A 88 -3.03 -13.89 13.06
CA ILE A 88 -1.70 -13.44 12.61
C ILE A 88 -0.64 -14.20 13.39
N GLU A 89 0.41 -14.64 12.70
CA GLU A 89 1.57 -15.29 13.31
C GLU A 89 2.80 -14.36 13.27
N LEU A 90 3.55 -14.32 14.37
CA LEU A 90 4.76 -13.51 14.52
C LEU A 90 5.99 -14.40 14.64
N LEU A 91 6.90 -14.26 13.69
CA LEU A 91 8.13 -15.04 13.57
C LEU A 91 9.34 -14.19 13.96
N ASP A 92 10.26 -14.77 14.73
CA ASP A 92 11.59 -14.17 14.89
C ASP A 92 12.34 -14.27 13.56
N TYR A 93 12.85 -13.14 13.08
CA TYR A 93 13.61 -13.09 11.85
C TYR A 93 14.89 -12.27 12.05
N THR A 94 16.00 -12.75 11.50
CA THR A 94 17.28 -12.03 11.56
C THR A 94 17.91 -12.03 10.19
N ASN A 95 18.50 -10.89 9.82
CA ASN A 95 19.22 -10.76 8.55
C ASN A 95 20.40 -9.82 8.75
N ASN A 96 21.59 -10.24 8.31
CA ASN A 96 22.84 -9.47 8.49
C ASN A 96 23.10 -9.00 9.93
N GLY A 97 22.76 -9.84 10.92
CA GLY A 97 22.92 -9.54 12.34
C GLY A 97 21.91 -8.55 12.93
N ARG A 98 20.93 -8.10 12.14
CA ARG A 98 19.84 -7.23 12.60
C ARG A 98 18.60 -8.01 12.98
N LEU A 99 17.85 -7.49 13.96
CA LEU A 99 16.61 -8.07 14.44
C LEU A 99 15.40 -7.54 13.66
N TYR A 100 14.55 -8.47 13.25
CA TYR A 100 13.30 -8.21 12.57
C TYR A 100 12.19 -9.12 13.12
N THR A 101 10.96 -8.81 12.76
CA THR A 101 9.82 -9.70 12.96
C THR A 101 9.20 -10.00 11.60
N GLY A 102 9.10 -11.28 11.26
CA GLY A 102 8.27 -11.73 10.15
C GLY A 102 6.82 -11.85 10.59
N VAL A 103 5.89 -11.41 9.76
CA VAL A 103 4.45 -11.47 10.03
C VAL A 103 3.77 -12.26 8.92
N VAL A 104 3.14 -13.37 9.30
CA VAL A 104 2.23 -14.11 8.43
C VAL A 104 0.82 -13.63 8.74
N ALA A 105 0.21 -12.95 7.77
CA ALA A 105 -1.08 -12.30 7.93
C ALA A 105 -2.02 -12.73 6.81
N PRO A 106 -3.27 -13.15 7.12
CA PRO A 106 -4.23 -13.47 6.09
C PRO A 106 -4.60 -12.25 5.24
N VAL A 107 -5.03 -12.50 4.00
CA VAL A 107 -5.66 -11.49 3.14
C VAL A 107 -6.86 -10.88 3.86
N GLY A 108 -6.96 -9.55 3.79
CA GLY A 108 -7.95 -8.74 4.50
C GLY A 108 -7.42 -8.11 5.78
N THR A 109 -6.27 -8.54 6.31
CA THR A 109 -5.70 -8.00 7.55
C THR A 109 -5.35 -6.52 7.38
N VAL A 110 -5.85 -5.67 8.29
CA VAL A 110 -5.51 -4.24 8.34
C VAL A 110 -4.53 -3.98 9.47
N PHE A 111 -3.32 -3.54 9.13
CA PHE A 111 -2.35 -3.10 10.11
C PHE A 111 -2.67 -1.68 10.57
N VAL A 112 -2.53 -1.44 11.88
CA VAL A 112 -2.87 -0.16 12.50
C VAL A 112 -1.70 0.40 13.28
N ALA A 113 -1.66 1.72 13.44
CA ALA A 113 -0.64 2.40 14.21
C ALA A 113 -0.69 1.94 15.68
N PRO A 114 0.41 1.45 16.27
CA PRO A 114 0.44 1.04 17.68
C PRO A 114 0.47 2.23 18.66
N PHE A 115 0.86 3.40 18.19
CA PHE A 115 1.04 4.62 18.97
C PHE A 115 0.92 5.84 18.04
N ASP A 116 0.83 7.02 18.65
CA ASP A 116 0.84 8.28 17.92
C ASP A 116 2.23 8.52 17.29
N ALA A 117 2.26 8.83 15.99
CA ALA A 117 3.51 8.96 15.26
C ALA A 117 3.40 9.95 14.09
N ARG A 118 4.56 10.42 13.62
CA ARG A 118 4.68 10.87 12.23
C ARG A 118 4.81 9.64 11.34
N VAL A 119 4.14 9.65 10.19
CA VAL A 119 4.19 8.57 9.23
C VAL A 119 4.79 9.06 7.92
N GLU A 120 5.64 8.23 7.34
CA GLU A 120 6.21 8.39 6.02
C GLU A 120 5.96 7.12 5.22
N VAL A 121 5.46 7.27 3.98
CA VAL A 121 5.32 6.17 3.04
C VAL A 121 6.38 6.35 1.97
N ILE A 122 7.33 5.42 1.89
CA ILE A 122 8.42 5.45 0.93
C ILE A 122 8.24 4.28 -0.03
N VAL A 123 8.02 4.58 -1.31
CA VAL A 123 7.81 3.54 -2.32
C VAL A 123 9.14 3.19 -2.98
N TYR A 124 9.44 1.90 -3.03
CA TYR A 124 10.64 1.35 -3.65
C TYR A 124 10.28 0.51 -4.88
N GLN A 125 11.13 0.53 -5.90
CA GLN A 125 11.17 -0.50 -6.94
C GLN A 125 12.53 -1.19 -6.90
N TYR A 126 12.58 -2.49 -7.19
CA TYR A 126 13.84 -3.22 -7.31
C TYR A 126 14.33 -3.17 -8.75
N LEU A 127 15.42 -2.45 -8.97
CA LEU A 127 15.96 -2.18 -10.29
C LEU A 127 17.46 -2.49 -10.29
N ASP A 128 17.92 -3.24 -11.28
CA ASP A 128 19.33 -3.58 -11.47
C ASP A 128 20.00 -4.20 -10.22
N GLY A 129 19.23 -4.95 -9.43
CA GLY A 129 19.71 -5.59 -8.20
C GLY A 129 19.75 -4.69 -6.97
N GLU A 130 19.12 -3.52 -7.00
CA GLU A 130 19.07 -2.59 -5.87
C GLU A 130 17.68 -1.97 -5.65
N PRO A 131 17.28 -1.72 -4.40
CA PRO A 131 16.09 -0.93 -4.12
C PRO A 131 16.31 0.55 -4.49
N ARG A 132 15.40 1.11 -5.29
CA ARG A 132 15.42 2.52 -5.73
C ARG A 132 14.13 3.22 -5.34
N THR A 133 14.21 4.50 -4.99
CA THR A 133 13.04 5.36 -4.72
C THR A 133 12.91 6.44 -5.79
N GLY A 134 11.72 7.03 -5.92
CA GLY A 134 11.46 8.09 -6.89
C GLY A 134 11.48 7.62 -8.36
N THR A 135 11.34 6.31 -8.57
CA THR A 135 11.23 5.66 -9.88
C THR A 135 9.80 5.17 -10.10
N ASP A 136 9.40 5.11 -11.37
CA ASP A 136 8.11 4.57 -11.80
C ASP A 136 8.30 3.84 -13.14
N VAL A 137 9.02 2.73 -13.09
CA VAL A 137 9.27 1.88 -14.25
C VAL A 137 8.07 0.96 -14.47
N PRO A 138 7.37 1.05 -15.62
CA PRO A 138 6.19 0.22 -15.87
C PRO A 138 6.52 -1.28 -15.84
N GLY A 139 5.62 -2.07 -15.23
CA GLY A 139 5.76 -3.53 -15.13
C GLY A 139 6.76 -4.01 -14.07
N VAL A 140 7.39 -3.09 -13.32
CA VAL A 140 8.19 -3.43 -12.15
C VAL A 140 7.33 -3.21 -10.89
N PRO A 141 7.22 -4.21 -10.00
CA PRO A 141 6.46 -4.05 -8.77
C PRO A 141 7.00 -2.91 -7.89
N SER A 142 6.07 -2.20 -7.26
CA SER A 142 6.37 -1.11 -6.33
C SER A 142 6.07 -1.57 -4.90
N TYR A 143 6.95 -1.32 -3.95
CA TYR A 143 6.83 -1.81 -2.58
C TYR A 143 6.76 -0.65 -1.58
N PRO A 144 5.66 -0.50 -0.82
CA PRO A 144 5.48 0.64 0.06
C PRO A 144 6.06 0.37 1.45
N TYR A 145 7.09 1.11 1.85
CA TYR A 145 7.57 1.08 3.23
C TYR A 145 6.77 2.07 4.05
N VAL A 146 6.07 1.59 5.08
CA VAL A 146 5.33 2.43 6.02
C VAL A 146 6.18 2.63 7.27
N VAL A 147 6.67 3.85 7.46
CA VAL A 147 7.63 4.21 8.51
C VAL A 147 6.92 5.09 9.54
N LEU A 148 6.92 4.67 10.80
CA LEU A 148 6.41 5.43 11.93
C LEU A 148 7.56 5.96 12.77
N ASN A 149 7.65 7.28 12.87
CA ASN A 149 8.62 8.00 13.69
C ASN A 149 7.93 8.51 14.95
N ALA A 150 8.27 7.91 16.10
CA ALA A 150 7.72 8.25 17.42
C ALA A 150 8.82 8.69 18.38
N GLY A 151 9.42 9.86 18.10
CA GLY A 151 10.40 10.49 18.99
C GLY A 151 11.73 9.73 19.06
N ASP A 152 11.81 8.75 19.95
CA ASP A 152 13.00 7.94 20.23
C ASP A 152 13.01 6.60 19.47
N GLN A 153 11.95 6.29 18.72
CA GLN A 153 11.77 5.01 18.04
C GLN A 153 11.29 5.16 16.61
N ILE A 154 11.73 4.23 15.76
CA ILE A 154 11.35 4.14 14.35
C ILE A 154 10.87 2.71 14.07
N LEU A 155 9.58 2.57 13.75
CA LEU A 155 8.96 1.31 13.36
C LEU A 155 8.75 1.30 11.85
N LYS A 156 9.37 0.35 11.14
CA LYS A 156 9.27 0.24 9.67
C LYS A 156 8.55 -1.05 9.29
N PHE A 157 7.42 -0.93 8.62
CA PHE A 157 6.71 -2.04 7.98
C PHE A 157 7.13 -2.14 6.51
N ARG A 158 7.41 -3.38 6.07
CA ARG A 158 7.82 -3.71 4.71
C ARG A 158 6.90 -4.80 4.18
N PRO A 159 5.69 -4.44 3.72
CA PRO A 159 4.73 -5.38 3.17
C PRO A 159 5.09 -5.76 1.72
N GLY A 160 4.22 -6.53 1.06
CA GLY A 160 4.37 -6.95 -0.33
C GLY A 160 4.10 -5.84 -1.36
N ALA A 161 3.95 -6.21 -2.62
CA ALA A 161 3.78 -5.25 -3.71
C ALA A 161 2.50 -4.41 -3.57
N LEU A 162 2.59 -3.12 -3.90
CA LEU A 162 1.48 -2.19 -3.93
C LEU A 162 0.46 -2.60 -5.00
N GLU A 163 -0.82 -2.47 -4.68
CA GLU A 163 -1.97 -2.80 -5.55
C GLU A 163 -2.18 -4.30 -5.84
N GLU A 164 -1.17 -5.14 -5.58
CA GLU A 164 -1.25 -6.59 -5.72
C GLU A 164 -1.38 -7.28 -4.35
N ASP A 165 -0.43 -7.04 -3.45
CA ASP A 165 -0.41 -7.64 -2.12
C ASP A 165 -0.77 -6.66 -1.00
N THR A 166 -0.59 -5.36 -1.27
CA THR A 166 -0.75 -4.29 -0.27
C THR A 166 -1.54 -3.11 -0.79
N GLU A 167 -2.52 -2.68 0.00
CA GLU A 167 -3.23 -1.41 -0.16
C GLU A 167 -2.79 -0.45 0.97
N VAL A 168 -2.18 0.68 0.64
CA VAL A 168 -1.84 1.72 1.63
C VAL A 168 -3.10 2.52 1.97
N LEU A 169 -3.43 2.61 3.25
CA LEU A 169 -4.64 3.28 3.76
C LEU A 169 -4.35 4.64 4.40
N VAL A 170 -3.12 4.84 4.87
CA VAL A 170 -2.71 6.09 5.52
C VAL A 170 -2.49 7.19 4.49
N GLN A 171 -3.15 8.33 4.69
CA GLN A 171 -3.06 9.51 3.81
C GLN A 171 -2.49 10.75 4.52
N ALA A 172 -2.50 10.75 5.85
CA ALA A 172 -2.03 11.87 6.67
C ALA A 172 -0.56 11.69 7.07
N SER A 173 0.17 12.78 7.29
CA SER A 173 1.56 12.75 7.79
C SER A 173 1.69 12.41 9.28
N ARG A 174 0.57 12.29 9.98
CA ARG A 174 0.48 11.91 11.39
C ARG A 174 -0.69 10.95 11.57
N VAL A 175 -0.50 10.01 12.49
CA VAL A 175 -1.49 9.01 12.87
C VAL A 175 -1.58 8.96 14.39
N SER A 176 -2.76 8.60 14.88
CA SER A 176 -3.01 8.21 16.26
C SER A 176 -3.03 6.69 16.40
N ALA A 177 -2.82 6.20 17.62
CA ALA A 177 -2.95 4.78 17.91
C ALA A 177 -4.31 4.21 17.42
N GLY A 178 -4.27 3.11 16.66
CA GLY A 178 -5.44 2.46 16.07
C GLY A 178 -5.85 2.93 14.67
N ASP A 179 -5.22 4.00 14.15
CA ASP A 179 -5.43 4.46 12.78
C ASP A 179 -4.92 3.42 11.76
N PRO A 180 -5.65 3.19 10.66
CA PRO A 180 -5.25 2.24 9.63
C PRO A 180 -4.00 2.72 8.88
N LEU A 181 -3.04 1.81 8.68
CA LEU A 181 -1.80 2.06 7.95
C LEU A 181 -1.88 1.51 6.53
N PHE A 182 -2.11 0.20 6.43
CA PHE A 182 -2.22 -0.54 5.18
C PHE A 182 -3.02 -1.83 5.40
N ARG A 183 -3.44 -2.44 4.30
CA ARG A 183 -4.15 -3.72 4.27
C ARG A 183 -3.38 -4.72 3.42
N VAL A 184 -3.33 -5.96 3.88
CA VAL A 184 -2.89 -7.11 3.08
C VAL A 184 -4.04 -7.50 2.16
N ILE A 185 -3.85 -7.41 0.84
CA ILE A 185 -4.87 -7.70 -0.17
C ILE A 185 -4.51 -8.91 -1.05
N GLY A 186 -3.26 -9.37 -0.98
CA GLY A 186 -2.75 -10.58 -1.64
C GLY A 186 -1.91 -11.43 -0.67
N ASP A 187 -1.55 -12.64 -1.09
CA ASP A 187 -0.77 -13.59 -0.29
C ASP A 187 0.74 -13.56 -0.59
N GLY A 188 1.17 -12.68 -1.50
CA GLY A 188 2.56 -12.50 -1.87
C GLY A 188 3.45 -12.06 -0.71
N PRO A 189 4.76 -12.35 -0.80
CA PRO A 189 5.69 -12.07 0.28
C PRO A 189 6.00 -10.57 0.40
N SER A 190 6.58 -10.22 1.54
CA SER A 190 7.21 -8.92 1.77
C SER A 190 8.22 -8.58 0.67
N SER A 191 8.39 -7.28 0.41
CA SER A 191 9.51 -6.75 -0.40
C SER A 191 10.89 -7.31 -0.02
N TRP A 192 11.05 -7.78 1.22
CA TRP A 192 12.28 -8.40 1.70
C TRP A 192 12.68 -9.64 0.89
N HIS A 193 11.69 -10.36 0.35
CA HIS A 193 11.87 -11.50 -0.52
C HIS A 193 12.69 -11.14 -1.76
N ASP A 194 12.27 -10.09 -2.46
CA ASP A 194 12.91 -9.66 -3.70
C ASP A 194 14.23 -8.93 -3.45
N PHE A 195 14.31 -8.18 -2.34
CA PHE A 195 15.43 -7.25 -2.13
C PHE A 195 16.63 -7.90 -1.44
N TYR A 196 16.40 -8.88 -0.57
CA TYR A 196 17.43 -9.34 0.37
C TYR A 196 17.46 -10.85 0.60
N ASP A 197 16.30 -11.50 0.71
CA ASP A 197 16.21 -12.90 1.11
C ASP A 197 15.00 -13.61 0.49
N ALA A 198 15.25 -14.25 -0.66
CA ALA A 198 14.24 -15.00 -1.42
C ALA A 198 13.66 -16.22 -0.68
N THR A 199 14.10 -16.52 0.54
CA THR A 199 13.51 -17.60 1.36
C THR A 199 12.42 -17.08 2.31
N VAL A 200 12.30 -15.76 2.46
CA VAL A 200 11.25 -15.15 3.29
C VAL A 200 9.89 -15.38 2.64
N GLY A 201 8.99 -16.03 3.38
CA GLY A 201 7.57 -16.23 3.02
C GLY A 201 6.58 -15.41 3.86
N ALA A 202 7.06 -14.50 4.71
CA ALA A 202 6.20 -13.62 5.48
C ALA A 202 5.64 -12.50 4.59
N GLN A 203 4.35 -12.15 4.76
CA GLN A 203 3.70 -11.05 4.04
C GLN A 203 4.27 -9.69 4.45
N VAL A 204 4.73 -9.55 5.69
CA VAL A 204 5.32 -8.29 6.20
C VAL A 204 6.59 -8.58 6.99
N ILE A 205 7.66 -7.83 6.70
CA ILE A 205 8.84 -7.75 7.56
C ILE A 205 8.81 -6.43 8.33
N VAL A 206 8.95 -6.50 9.65
CA VAL A 206 8.91 -5.36 10.55
C VAL A 206 10.25 -5.21 11.26
N SER A 207 10.75 -3.97 11.36
CA SER A 207 11.87 -3.64 12.25
C SER A 207 11.47 -2.52 13.18
N LEU A 208 11.94 -2.57 14.41
CA LEU A 208 11.91 -1.46 15.35
C LEU A 208 13.34 -1.11 15.72
N THR A 209 13.69 0.17 15.60
CA THR A 209 14.97 0.68 16.05
C THR A 209 14.76 1.86 16.96
N ARG A 210 15.78 2.21 17.76
CA ARG A 210 15.84 3.58 18.26
C ARG A 210 15.94 4.59 17.11
N SER A 211 15.73 5.85 17.41
CA SER A 211 15.93 6.99 16.50
C SER A 211 17.34 7.11 15.95
N ASP A 212 18.32 6.38 16.50
CA ASP A 212 19.68 6.26 15.96
C ASP A 212 19.79 5.27 14.78
N GLU A 213 18.75 4.48 14.49
CA GLU A 213 18.71 3.40 13.47
C GLU A 213 19.80 2.31 13.60
N VAL A 214 20.58 2.34 14.68
CA VAL A 214 21.65 1.38 14.95
C VAL A 214 21.20 0.36 15.99
N THR A 215 20.46 0.80 17.00
CA THR A 215 20.00 -0.08 18.07
C THR A 215 18.68 -0.73 17.69
N ASP A 216 18.73 -2.02 17.35
CA ASP A 216 17.53 -2.82 17.10
C ASP A 216 16.78 -3.12 18.42
N LEU A 217 15.45 -3.10 18.34
CA LEU A 217 14.52 -3.40 19.42
C LEU A 217 13.54 -4.49 18.95
N ASP A 218 12.90 -5.19 19.89
CA ASP A 218 11.86 -6.17 19.54
C ASP A 218 10.60 -5.46 19.01
N ALA A 219 10.22 -5.73 17.76
CA ALA A 219 9.05 -5.13 17.13
C ALA A 219 7.74 -5.85 17.50
N LYS A 220 7.77 -7.10 17.96
CA LYS A 220 6.57 -7.92 18.23
C LYS A 220 5.53 -7.22 19.11
N PRO A 221 5.88 -6.52 20.21
CA PRO A 221 4.89 -5.84 21.06
C PRO A 221 4.12 -4.73 20.34
N HIS A 222 4.69 -4.18 19.27
CA HIS A 222 4.18 -3.03 18.53
C HIS A 222 3.44 -3.41 17.23
N ILE A 223 3.31 -4.69 16.91
CA ILE A 223 2.51 -5.13 15.77
C ILE A 223 1.05 -5.21 16.20
N LYS A 224 0.20 -4.42 15.52
CA LYS A 224 -1.24 -4.31 15.75
C LYS A 224 -1.97 -4.40 14.43
N ALA A 225 -3.03 -5.20 14.41
CA ALA A 225 -3.87 -5.39 13.23
C ALA A 225 -5.29 -5.83 13.60
N ARG A 226 -6.22 -5.71 12.65
CA ARG A 226 -7.64 -6.08 12.77
C ARG A 226 -8.23 -6.56 11.44
#